data_AF-A0A645IP99-F1
#
_entry.id   AF-A0A645IP99-F1
#
_cell.length_a   1.000
_cell.length_b   1.000
_cell.length_c   1.000
_cell.angle_alpha   90.00
_cell.angle_beta   90.00
_cell.angle_gamma   90.00
#
_symmetry.space_group_name_H-M   'P 1'
#
loop_
_entity.id
_entity.type
_entity.pdbx_description
1 polymer ?
#
loop_
_entity_poly.entity_id
_entity_poly.type
_entity_poly.pdbx_seq_one_letter_code
_entity_poly.pdbx_strand_id
1 'polypeptide(L)'
;MTSIPFLENLSSKKADQIKMRDQNLRSSGVRHIILCGSSFDSIDSVFADSEGYQIYYTDYKTLITLNRSNGGMIYIYDGQIAAKWSYSDADRQNIGDVLKEDPELISANRVIKEHVTIEVAIAVLLLLIVVMRLTLRLTYKHNEKSDEDISEL
;
A
#
# COMPACT_ATOMS: atom_id res chain seq x y z
N MET A 1 11.56 -0.68 -7.51
CA MET A 1 12.02 -1.98 -7.03
C MET A 1 10.91 -3.01 -7.17
N THR A 2 11.21 -4.23 -7.58
CA THR A 2 10.25 -5.36 -7.63
C THR A 2 10.63 -6.40 -6.60
N SER A 3 9.66 -6.92 -5.86
CA SER A 3 9.82 -7.91 -4.79
C SER A 3 9.19 -9.23 -5.21
N ILE A 4 9.99 -10.30 -5.33
CA ILE A 4 9.60 -11.65 -5.75
C ILE A 4 9.84 -12.65 -4.59
N PRO A 5 8.85 -12.88 -3.70
CA PRO A 5 9.03 -13.76 -2.55
C PRO A 5 9.15 -15.24 -2.92
N PHE A 6 8.38 -15.67 -3.92
CA PHE A 6 8.30 -17.05 -4.38
C PHE A 6 8.57 -17.06 -5.88
N LEU A 7 9.79 -17.42 -6.29
CA LEU A 7 10.14 -17.46 -7.70
C LEU A 7 9.51 -18.67 -8.40
N GLU A 8 9.42 -19.79 -7.70
CA GLU A 8 8.80 -21.04 -8.14
C GLU A 8 7.33 -20.87 -8.52
N ASN A 9 6.64 -19.89 -7.94
CA ASN A 9 5.25 -19.57 -8.22
C ASN A 9 5.09 -18.42 -9.23
N LEU A 10 6.20 -17.92 -9.78
CA LEU A 10 6.18 -16.86 -10.77
C LEU A 10 5.84 -17.46 -12.14
N SER A 11 4.67 -17.11 -12.67
CA SER A 11 4.31 -17.52 -14.03
C SER A 11 5.21 -16.84 -15.06
N SER A 12 5.43 -17.50 -16.20
CA SER A 12 6.18 -16.93 -17.35
C SER A 12 5.68 -15.55 -17.74
N LYS A 13 4.35 -15.39 -17.83
CA LYS A 13 3.71 -14.10 -18.11
C LYS A 13 4.14 -13.00 -17.13
N LYS A 14 4.20 -13.29 -15.83
CA LYS A 14 4.63 -12.30 -14.82
C LYS A 14 6.11 -12.00 -14.95
N ALA A 15 6.93 -13.01 -15.22
CA ALA A 15 8.36 -12.81 -15.48
C ALA A 15 8.58 -11.88 -16.68
N ASP A 16 7.86 -12.09 -17.79
CA ASP A 16 7.94 -11.25 -18.99
C ASP A 16 7.48 -9.81 -18.71
N GLN A 17 6.43 -9.63 -17.91
CA GLN A 17 5.99 -8.31 -17.47
C GLN A 17 7.05 -7.60 -16.62
N ILE A 18 7.75 -8.32 -15.73
CA ILE A 18 8.85 -7.77 -14.94
C ILE A 18 10.01 -7.34 -15.84
N LYS A 19 10.38 -8.16 -16.83
CA LYS A 19 11.44 -7.85 -17.81
C LYS A 19 11.09 -6.62 -18.63
N MET A 20 9.88 -6.55 -19.19
CA MET A 20 9.41 -5.41 -19.96
C MET A 20 9.40 -4.13 -19.10
N ARG A 21 8.97 -4.23 -17.85
CA ARG A 21 8.97 -3.10 -16.92
C ARG A 21 10.39 -2.62 -16.62
N ASP A 22 11.33 -3.53 -16.38
CA ASP A 22 12.73 -3.19 -16.15
C ASP A 22 13.30 -2.37 -17.32
N GLN A 23 13.07 -2.82 -18.56
CA GLN A 23 13.49 -2.12 -19.75
C GLN A 23 12.90 -0.70 -19.84
N ASN A 24 11.59 -0.55 -19.57
CA ASN A 24 10.90 0.75 -19.59
C ASN A 24 11.41 1.71 -18.51
N LEU A 25 11.74 1.20 -17.32
CA LEU A 25 12.26 2.02 -16.23
C LEU A 25 13.70 2.45 -16.52
N ARG A 26 14.54 1.53 -17.01
CA ARG A 26 15.92 1.82 -17.37
C ARG A 26 16.01 2.82 -18.52
N SER A 27 15.15 2.71 -19.54
CA SER A 27 15.08 3.69 -20.64
C SER A 27 14.63 5.08 -20.17
N SER A 28 13.87 5.14 -19.07
CA SER A 28 13.44 6.40 -18.43
C SER A 28 14.47 6.94 -17.42
N GLY A 29 15.66 6.34 -17.31
CA GLY A 29 16.69 6.73 -16.35
C GLY A 29 16.42 6.34 -14.90
N VAL A 30 15.38 5.54 -14.64
CA VAL A 30 14.99 5.11 -13.30
C VAL A 30 15.67 3.79 -12.97
N ARG A 31 16.35 3.74 -11.82
CA ARG A 31 16.98 2.51 -11.35
C ARG A 31 15.91 1.51 -10.91
N HIS A 32 15.90 0.35 -11.55
CA HIS A 32 15.06 -0.77 -11.15
C HIS A 32 15.93 -1.84 -10.47
N ILE A 33 15.46 -2.29 -9.30
CA ILE A 33 16.12 -3.30 -8.47
C ILE A 33 15.11 -4.43 -8.28
N ILE A 34 15.55 -5.67 -8.46
CA ILE A 34 14.75 -6.87 -8.24
C ILE A 34 15.24 -7.53 -6.95
N LEU A 35 14.35 -7.72 -5.99
CA LEU A 35 14.61 -8.48 -4.77
C LEU A 35 13.95 -9.84 -4.87
N CYS A 36 14.69 -10.91 -4.55
CA CYS A 36 14.18 -12.27 -4.64
C CYS A 36 14.49 -13.11 -3.39
N GLY A 37 13.56 -14.01 -3.07
CA GLY A 37 13.63 -14.90 -1.91
C GLY A 37 14.26 -16.27 -2.19
N SER A 38 14.52 -16.62 -3.45
CA SER A 38 14.98 -17.95 -3.88
C SER A 38 16.51 -18.02 -4.09
N SER A 39 17.05 -19.23 -4.20
CA SER A 39 18.49 -19.48 -4.46
C SER A 39 18.92 -19.06 -5.88
N PHE A 40 20.24 -18.95 -6.07
CA PHE A 40 20.91 -18.49 -7.30
C PHE A 40 20.45 -19.27 -8.55
N ASP A 41 20.46 -20.61 -8.48
CA ASP A 41 20.15 -21.51 -9.60
C ASP A 41 18.76 -21.28 -10.22
N SER A 42 17.80 -20.80 -9.41
CA SER A 42 16.43 -20.59 -9.87
C SER A 42 16.28 -19.27 -10.63
N ILE A 43 17.04 -18.24 -10.28
CA ILE A 43 17.02 -16.94 -10.96
C ILE A 43 17.64 -17.00 -12.34
N ASP A 44 18.75 -17.73 -12.49
CA ASP A 44 19.43 -17.86 -13.77
C ASP A 44 18.52 -18.50 -14.83
N SER A 45 17.58 -19.36 -14.42
CA SER A 45 16.59 -19.94 -15.35
C SER A 45 15.55 -18.91 -15.84
N VAL A 46 15.17 -17.95 -15.01
CA VAL A 46 14.11 -16.97 -15.32
C VAL A 46 14.68 -15.71 -15.95
N PHE A 47 15.87 -15.29 -15.50
CA PHE A 47 16.56 -14.07 -15.88
C PHE A 47 17.92 -14.39 -16.53
N ALA A 48 17.98 -15.47 -17.33
CA ALA A 48 19.19 -15.98 -17.99
C ALA A 48 19.98 -14.91 -18.78
N ASP A 49 19.30 -13.91 -19.34
CA ASP A 49 19.91 -12.72 -19.94
C ASP A 49 20.33 -11.70 -18.86
N SER A 50 21.05 -12.17 -17.83
CA SER A 50 21.31 -11.44 -16.58
C SER A 50 22.19 -10.19 -16.74
N GLU A 51 22.71 -9.92 -17.93
CA GLU A 51 23.48 -8.73 -18.26
C GLU A 51 22.59 -7.46 -18.25
N GLY A 52 22.32 -6.95 -17.06
CA GLY A 52 21.70 -5.64 -16.86
C GLY A 52 20.70 -5.54 -15.72
N TYR A 53 20.21 -6.67 -15.21
CA TYR A 53 19.28 -6.68 -14.08
C TYR A 53 20.03 -6.55 -12.75
N GLN A 54 19.60 -5.61 -11.90
CA GLN A 54 20.12 -5.50 -10.53
C GLN A 54 19.31 -6.39 -9.60
N ILE A 55 19.71 -7.66 -9.50
CA ILE A 55 19.05 -8.68 -8.67
C ILE A 55 19.77 -8.81 -7.34
N TYR A 56 19.03 -8.71 -6.23
CA TYR A 56 19.55 -8.97 -4.89
C TYR A 56 18.70 -10.00 -4.17
N TYR A 57 19.36 -10.74 -3.29
CA TYR A 57 18.76 -11.78 -2.49
C TYR A 57 18.45 -11.24 -1.10
N THR A 58 17.27 -11.57 -0.60
CA THR A 58 16.86 -11.21 0.76
C THR A 58 16.00 -12.32 1.33
N ASP A 59 15.87 -12.36 2.65
CA ASP A 59 15.04 -13.36 3.28
C ASP A 59 13.56 -13.17 2.90
N TYR A 60 12.85 -14.29 2.85
CA TYR A 60 11.43 -14.36 2.53
C TYR A 60 10.55 -13.47 3.43
N LYS A 61 10.86 -13.42 4.74
CA LYS A 61 10.05 -12.64 5.70
C LYS A 61 10.16 -11.15 5.41
N THR A 62 11.34 -10.68 5.03
CA THR A 62 11.56 -9.30 4.59
C THR A 62 10.70 -8.99 3.36
N LEU A 63 10.69 -9.85 2.32
CA LEU A 63 9.91 -9.59 1.09
C LEU A 63 8.40 -9.48 1.33
N ILE A 64 7.83 -10.42 2.09
CA ILE A 64 6.40 -10.40 2.44
C ILE A 64 6.06 -9.21 3.35
N THR A 65 6.97 -8.81 4.24
CA THR A 65 6.77 -7.62 5.09
C THR A 65 6.84 -6.34 4.26
N LEU A 66 7.75 -6.29 3.28
CA LEU A 66 7.92 -5.16 2.37
C LEU A 66 6.66 -4.96 1.51
N ASN A 67 6.12 -6.06 0.99
CA ASN A 67 4.92 -6.07 0.17
C ASN A 67 4.01 -7.28 0.50
N ARG A 68 2.93 -7.04 1.25
CA ARG A 68 2.03 -8.09 1.79
C ARG A 68 1.23 -8.86 0.72
N SER A 69 1.33 -8.50 -0.55
CA SER A 69 0.56 -9.10 -1.66
C SER A 69 1.24 -10.29 -2.36
N ASN A 70 2.03 -11.10 -1.66
CA ASN A 70 2.89 -12.13 -2.28
C ASN A 70 3.84 -11.52 -3.34
N GLY A 71 4.37 -10.34 -3.05
CA GLY A 71 5.25 -9.59 -3.94
C GLY A 71 4.53 -8.52 -4.76
N GLY A 72 5.32 -7.80 -5.55
CA GLY A 72 4.86 -6.67 -6.35
C GLY A 72 5.93 -5.59 -6.49
N MET A 73 5.52 -4.35 -6.72
CA MET A 73 6.43 -3.23 -6.96
C MET A 73 6.41 -2.22 -5.82
N ILE A 74 7.57 -1.63 -5.55
CA ILE A 74 7.78 -0.62 -4.52
C ILE A 74 8.59 0.50 -5.15
N TYR A 75 8.10 1.73 -5.03
CA TYR A 75 8.82 2.93 -5.37
C TYR A 75 9.42 3.53 -4.09
N ILE A 76 10.73 3.74 -4.12
CA ILE A 76 11.48 4.33 -3.00
C ILE A 76 12.08 5.63 -3.51
N TYR A 77 11.88 6.70 -2.74
CA TYR A 77 12.48 8.00 -2.96
C TYR A 77 13.08 8.50 -1.65
N ASP A 78 14.34 8.93 -1.68
CA ASP A 78 15.10 9.41 -0.52
C ASP A 78 14.99 8.51 0.74
N GLY A 79 15.17 7.19 0.53
CA GLY A 79 15.11 6.20 1.61
C GLY A 79 13.70 5.89 2.14
N GLN A 80 12.69 6.62 1.69
CA GLN A 80 11.29 6.40 2.07
C GLN A 80 10.53 5.65 0.99
N ILE A 81 9.61 4.79 1.39
CA ILE A 81 8.73 4.13 0.44
C ILE A 81 7.70 5.16 -0.02
N ALA A 82 7.77 5.64 -1.25
CA ALA A 82 6.79 6.58 -1.77
C ALA A 82 5.48 5.87 -2.14
N ALA A 83 5.56 4.69 -2.76
CA ALA A 83 4.39 3.92 -3.17
C ALA A 83 4.65 2.41 -3.24
N LYS A 84 3.57 1.63 -3.16
CA LYS A 84 3.58 0.16 -3.25
C LYS A 84 2.42 -0.32 -4.09
N TRP A 85 2.65 -1.37 -4.87
CA TRP A 85 1.64 -2.01 -5.71
C TRP A 85 1.79 -3.52 -5.63
N SER A 86 0.67 -4.23 -5.72
CA SER A 86 0.69 -5.64 -6.10
C SER A 86 1.19 -5.78 -7.54
N TYR A 87 1.54 -7.00 -7.97
CA TYR A 87 1.91 -7.23 -9.36
C TYR A 87 0.83 -6.78 -10.35
N SER A 88 -0.44 -7.14 -10.07
CA SER A 88 -1.56 -6.79 -10.94
C SER A 88 -1.81 -5.28 -11.00
N ASP A 89 -1.61 -4.58 -9.88
CA ASP A 89 -1.79 -3.13 -9.85
C ASP A 89 -0.65 -2.41 -10.56
N ALA A 90 0.58 -2.92 -10.43
CA ALA A 90 1.76 -2.40 -11.12
C ALA A 90 1.70 -2.59 -12.64
N ASP A 91 0.93 -3.54 -13.16
CA ASP A 91 0.70 -3.69 -14.61
C ASP A 91 -0.42 -2.78 -15.12
N ARG A 92 -1.43 -2.53 -14.28
CA ARG A 92 -2.63 -1.74 -14.64
C ARG A 92 -2.42 -0.25 -14.46
N GLN A 93 -1.68 0.15 -13.44
CA GLN A 93 -1.38 1.54 -13.18
C GLN A 93 -0.17 1.95 -14.02
N ASN A 94 -0.31 3.09 -14.69
CA ASN A 94 0.75 3.66 -15.51
C ASN A 94 1.82 4.24 -14.57
N ILE A 95 2.73 3.39 -14.08
CA ILE A 95 3.80 3.75 -13.13
C ILE A 95 4.59 4.98 -13.63
N GLY A 96 4.68 5.17 -14.95
CA GLY A 96 5.27 6.34 -15.57
C GLY A 96 4.64 7.68 -15.15
N ASP A 97 3.36 7.71 -14.79
CA ASP A 97 2.71 8.95 -14.35
C ASP A 97 3.06 9.28 -12.90
N VAL A 98 3.25 8.26 -12.04
CA VAL A 98 3.79 8.44 -10.67
C VAL A 98 5.27 8.85 -10.73
N LEU A 99 6.01 8.47 -11.77
CA LEU A 99 7.39 8.90 -11.97
C LEU A 99 7.52 10.33 -12.51
N LYS A 100 6.44 10.91 -13.07
CA LYS A 100 6.41 12.31 -13.54
C LYS A 100 5.99 13.27 -12.44
N GLU A 101 5.25 12.80 -11.45
CA GLU A 101 4.95 13.58 -10.26
C GLU A 101 6.22 13.81 -9.46
N ASP A 102 6.34 15.02 -8.88
CA ASP A 102 7.45 15.34 -8.01
C ASP A 102 7.44 14.36 -6.81
N PRO A 103 8.50 13.55 -6.65
CA PRO A 103 8.51 12.52 -5.64
C PRO A 103 8.52 13.07 -4.20
N GLU A 104 8.94 14.32 -3.98
CA GLU A 104 8.73 15.01 -2.71
C GLU A 104 7.24 15.26 -2.47
N LEU A 105 6.52 15.69 -3.51
CA LEU A 105 5.08 15.93 -3.47
C LEU A 105 4.30 14.63 -3.23
N ILE A 106 4.73 13.50 -3.81
CA ILE A 106 4.11 12.17 -3.58
C ILE A 106 4.28 11.76 -2.11
N SER A 107 5.50 11.91 -1.57
CA SER A 107 5.77 11.57 -0.17
C SER A 107 4.97 12.47 0.78
N ALA A 108 4.99 13.78 0.54
CA ALA A 108 4.26 14.77 1.34
C ALA A 108 2.75 14.54 1.29
N ASN A 109 2.16 14.36 0.10
CA ASN A 109 0.73 14.09 -0.05
C ASN A 109 0.31 12.80 0.66
N ARG A 110 1.18 11.79 0.71
CA ARG A 110 0.87 10.54 1.42
C ARG A 110 0.82 10.75 2.92
N VAL A 111 1.82 11.44 3.47
CA VAL A 111 1.86 11.82 4.89
C VAL A 111 0.63 12.67 5.23
N ILE A 112 0.34 13.71 4.43
CA ILE A 112 -0.82 14.58 4.62
C ILE A 112 -2.13 13.79 4.59
N LYS A 113 -2.31 12.91 3.60
CA LYS A 113 -3.53 12.10 3.47
C LYS A 113 -3.70 11.15 4.65
N GLU A 114 -2.62 10.58 5.16
CA GLU A 114 -2.63 9.70 6.33
C GLU A 114 -3.05 10.48 7.59
N HIS A 115 -2.48 11.65 7.83
CA HIS A 115 -2.88 12.54 8.92
C HIS A 115 -4.34 12.99 8.80
N VAL A 116 -4.76 13.47 7.63
CA VAL A 116 -6.15 13.90 7.39
C VAL A 116 -7.14 12.76 7.62
N THR A 117 -6.80 11.52 7.21
CA THR A 117 -7.67 10.36 7.43
C THR A 117 -7.85 10.07 8.92
N ILE A 118 -6.76 10.15 9.69
CA ILE A 118 -6.80 9.97 11.14
C ILE A 118 -7.62 11.08 11.81
N GLU A 119 -7.38 12.34 11.43
CA GLU A 119 -8.09 13.49 11.97
C GLU A 119 -9.61 13.40 11.71
N VAL A 120 -10.00 13.03 10.49
CA VAL A 120 -11.41 12.83 10.13
C VAL A 120 -12.02 11.67 10.91
N ALA A 121 -11.30 10.56 11.09
CA ALA A 121 -11.78 9.44 11.90
C ALA A 121 -12.03 9.83 13.36
N ILE A 122 -11.13 10.63 13.96
CA ILE A 122 -11.31 11.17 15.31
C ILE A 122 -12.51 12.11 15.36
N ALA A 123 -12.66 13.00 14.39
CA ALA A 123 -13.80 13.92 14.33
C ALA A 123 -15.15 13.17 14.24
N VAL A 124 -15.22 12.13 13.41
CA VAL A 124 -16.42 11.27 13.30
C VAL A 124 -16.70 10.54 14.61
N LEU A 125 -15.66 10.01 15.27
CA LEU A 125 -15.80 9.34 16.57
C LEU A 125 -16.37 10.29 17.63
N LEU A 126 -15.84 11.52 17.71
CA LEU A 126 -16.32 12.54 18.65
C LEU A 126 -17.77 12.94 18.34
N LEU A 127 -18.12 13.07 17.06
CA LEU A 127 -19.49 13.35 16.62
C LEU A 127 -20.44 12.24 17.12
N LEU A 128 -20.07 10.97 16.95
CA LEU A 128 -20.88 9.83 17.42
C LEU A 128 -21.09 9.87 18.94
N ILE A 129 -20.06 10.22 19.71
CA ILE A 129 -20.17 10.35 21.18
C ILE A 129 -21.15 11.47 21.55
N VAL A 130 -21.10 12.61 20.86
CA VAL A 130 -22.02 13.74 21.10
C VAL A 130 -23.45 13.34 20.76
N VAL A 131 -23.68 12.69 19.61
CA VAL A 131 -25.00 12.22 19.20
C VAL A 131 -25.55 11.21 20.20
N MET A 132 -24.75 10.23 20.62
CA MET A 132 -25.13 9.25 21.64
C MET A 132 -25.53 9.94 22.95
N ARG A 133 -24.78 10.96 23.37
CA ARG A 133 -25.08 11.71 24.59
C ARG A 133 -26.39 12.50 24.49
N LEU A 134 -26.68 13.06 23.31
CA LEU A 134 -27.92 13.80 23.06
C LEU A 134 -29.13 12.87 23.01
N THR A 135 -29.04 11.74 22.30
CA THR A 135 -30.14 10.76 22.24
C THR A 135 -30.44 10.19 23.62
N LEU A 136 -29.43 9.78 24.38
CA LEU A 136 -29.62 9.32 25.76
C LEU A 136 -30.27 10.38 26.64
N ARG A 137 -29.83 11.64 26.56
CA ARG A 137 -30.41 12.73 27.36
C ARG A 137 -31.86 13.02 26.98
N LEU A 138 -32.20 12.98 25.69
CA LEU A 138 -33.56 13.22 25.20
C LEU A 138 -34.51 12.08 25.58
N THR A 139 -34.08 10.83 25.38
CA THR A 139 -34.87 9.64 25.75
C THR A 139 -35.05 9.55 27.26
N TYR A 140 -34.00 9.80 28.04
CA TYR A 140 -34.09 9.79 29.50
C TYR A 140 -35.05 10.86 30.04
N LYS A 141 -34.92 12.11 29.57
CA LYS A 141 -35.82 13.20 29.97
C LYS A 141 -37.27 12.97 29.54
N HIS A 142 -37.50 12.29 28.41
CA HIS A 142 -38.84 11.94 27.97
C HIS A 142 -39.49 10.90 28.89
N ASN A 143 -38.73 9.89 29.32
CA ASN A 143 -39.23 8.88 30.27
C ASN A 143 -39.50 9.49 31.66
N GLU A 144 -38.61 10.35 32.16
CA GLU A 144 -38.77 11.02 33.46
C GLU A 144 -40.06 11.86 33.51
N LYS A 145 -40.37 12.57 32.42
CA LYS A 145 -41.62 13.34 32.30
C LYS A 145 -42.86 12.46 32.18
N SER A 146 -42.74 11.30 31.51
CA SER A 146 -43.83 10.32 31.43
C SER A 146 -44.15 9.67 32.77
N ASP A 147 -43.14 9.47 33.63
CA ASP A 147 -43.32 8.87 34.95
C ASP A 147 -43.95 9.88 35.94
N GLU A 148 -43.59 11.18 35.86
CA GLU A 148 -44.25 12.25 36.63
C GLU A 148 -45.75 12.36 36.28
N ASP A 149 -46.10 12.39 34.99
CA ASP A 149 -47.49 12.52 34.52
C ASP A 149 -48.39 11.34 34.95
N ILE A 150 -47.83 10.13 35.17
CA ILE A 150 -48.57 8.95 35.65
C ILE A 150 -48.78 9.00 37.17
N SER A 151 -47.90 9.68 37.92
CA SER A 151 -47.97 9.76 39.38
C SER A 151 -48.94 10.82 39.91
N GLU A 152 -49.38 11.76 39.06
CA GLU A 152 -50.38 12.79 39.38
C GLU A 152 -51.84 12.39 39.02
N LEU A 153 -52.05 11.15 38.52
CA LEU A 153 -53.36 10.54 38.21
C LEU A 153 -53.82 9.57 39.31
#